data_AF-A0A3A3DT64-F1
#
_entry.id   AF-A0A3A3DT64-F1
#
_cell.length_a   1.000
_cell.length_b   1.000
_cell.length_c   1.000
_cell.angle_alpha   90.00
_cell.angle_beta   90.00
_cell.angle_gamma   90.00
#
_symmetry.space_group_name_H-M   'P 1'
#
loop_
_entity.id
_entity.type
_entity.pdbx_description
1 polymer ?
#
loop_
_entity_poly.entity_id
_entity_poly.type
_entity_poly.pdbx_seq_one_letter_code
_entity_poly.pdbx_strand_id
1 'polypeptide(L)'
;MTRSGDKPNSIDMREATALFGGAEEPSLIISRSLKLYWTLAKDRTLGKSPDLIRRWKNPRKKAIQNLVQVIGDKSIDQITGDDMPDFRNWWIECLEVKDLTPNSFNAV
;
A
#
# COMPACT_ATOMS: atom_id res chain seq x y z
N MET A 1 14.84 -3.86 -36.01
CA MET A 1 15.03 -3.13 -34.74
C MET A 1 14.06 -3.67 -33.71
N THR A 2 14.48 -4.66 -32.93
CA THR A 2 13.69 -5.33 -31.89
C THR A 2 13.77 -4.54 -30.58
N ARG A 3 12.66 -3.99 -30.09
CA ARG A 3 12.58 -3.43 -28.73
C ARG A 3 12.14 -4.53 -27.78
N SER A 4 13.11 -5.03 -27.02
CA SER A 4 13.00 -6.10 -26.05
C SER A 4 12.00 -5.79 -24.93
N GLY A 5 11.06 -6.71 -24.75
CA GLY A 5 10.80 -7.36 -23.46
C GLY A 5 10.19 -6.50 -22.36
N ASP A 6 8.87 -6.34 -22.43
CA ASP A 6 8.05 -6.11 -21.25
C ASP A 6 8.18 -7.37 -20.35
N LYS A 7 8.96 -7.28 -19.26
CA LYS A 7 9.09 -8.38 -18.30
C LYS A 7 7.87 -8.36 -17.38
N PRO A 8 7.11 -9.46 -17.25
CA PRO A 8 6.05 -9.53 -16.28
C PRO A 8 6.67 -9.38 -14.88
N ASN A 9 6.04 -8.52 -14.08
CA ASN A 9 6.29 -8.24 -12.67
C ASN A 9 6.83 -9.48 -11.92
N SER A 10 8.16 -9.67 -11.91
CA SER A 10 8.77 -10.88 -11.36
C SER A 10 8.72 -10.78 -9.85
N ILE A 11 7.81 -11.53 -9.24
CA ILE A 11 7.83 -11.75 -7.80
C ILE A 11 9.18 -12.39 -7.50
N ASP A 12 9.95 -11.77 -6.61
CA ASP A 12 11.25 -12.29 -6.22
C ASP A 12 11.03 -13.67 -5.60
N MET A 13 11.83 -14.65 -6.00
CA MET A 13 11.67 -16.04 -5.56
C MET A 13 11.73 -16.13 -4.02
N ARG A 14 12.43 -15.21 -3.36
CA ARG A 14 12.47 -15.08 -1.90
C ARG A 14 11.14 -14.59 -1.31
N GLU A 15 10.45 -13.67 -2.00
CA GLU A 15 9.11 -13.22 -1.60
C GLU A 15 8.07 -14.32 -1.78
N ALA A 16 8.18 -15.10 -2.86
CA ALA A 16 7.31 -16.24 -3.09
C ALA A 16 7.49 -17.29 -1.98
N THR A 17 8.74 -17.62 -1.62
CA THR A 17 9.05 -18.57 -0.54
C THR A 17 8.61 -18.08 0.85
N ALA A 18 8.66 -16.77 1.12
CA ALA A 18 8.13 -16.18 2.34
C ALA A 18 6.61 -16.27 2.42
N LEU A 19 5.91 -16.03 1.30
CA LEU A 19 4.46 -16.25 1.19
C LEU A 19 4.06 -17.72 1.46
N PHE A 20 4.96 -18.67 1.21
CA PHE A 20 4.77 -20.12 1.39
C PHE A 20 5.50 -20.70 2.62
N GLY A 21 6.00 -19.86 3.54
CA GLY A 21 6.43 -20.27 4.89
C GLY A 21 7.80 -20.94 5.02
N GLY A 22 8.74 -20.73 4.08
CA GLY A 22 9.99 -21.50 4.02
C GLY A 22 11.33 -20.77 4.20
N ALA A 23 11.38 -19.44 4.34
CA ALA A 23 12.64 -18.68 4.46
C ALA A 23 12.49 -17.51 5.45
N GLU A 24 13.60 -17.07 6.06
CA GLU A 24 13.66 -15.81 6.82
C GLU A 24 12.97 -14.71 6.03
N GLU A 25 11.89 -14.18 6.60
CA GLU A 25 10.93 -13.32 5.93
C GLU A 25 11.67 -12.07 5.42
N PRO A 26 11.84 -11.86 4.10
CA PRO A 26 12.44 -10.64 3.60
C PRO A 26 11.53 -9.51 4.04
N SER A 27 12.04 -8.66 4.94
CA SER A 27 11.30 -7.61 5.62
C SER A 27 10.46 -6.80 4.62
N LEU A 28 9.14 -7.02 4.60
CA LEU A 28 8.26 -6.43 3.61
C LEU A 28 8.15 -4.92 3.86
N ILE A 29 8.64 -4.11 2.93
CA ILE A 29 8.59 -2.64 3.02
C ILE A 29 7.16 -2.14 2.80
N ILE A 30 6.73 -1.11 3.54
CA ILE A 30 5.38 -0.52 3.45
C ILE A 30 5.04 -0.13 2.00
N SER A 31 5.92 0.57 1.28
CA SER A 31 5.70 0.94 -0.11
C SER A 31 5.55 -0.27 -1.06
N ARG A 32 6.22 -1.39 -0.74
CA ARG A 32 6.17 -2.64 -1.50
C ARG A 32 4.89 -3.45 -1.21
N SER A 33 4.35 -3.34 0.00
CA SER A 33 3.11 -4.04 0.41
C SER A 33 1.95 -3.77 -0.54
N LEU A 34 1.83 -2.54 -1.05
CA LEU A 34 0.76 -2.15 -1.95
C LEU A 34 0.84 -2.89 -3.30
N LYS A 35 2.05 -3.22 -3.77
CA LYS A 35 2.24 -3.99 -5.01
C LYS A 35 1.75 -5.43 -4.83
N LEU A 36 2.07 -6.05 -3.70
CA LEU A 36 1.60 -7.40 -3.36
C LEU A 36 0.08 -7.42 -3.18
N TYR A 37 -0.47 -6.40 -2.52
CA TYR A 37 -1.91 -6.25 -2.34
C TYR A 37 -2.69 -6.25 -3.66
N TRP A 38 -2.16 -5.66 -4.73
CA TRP A 38 -2.84 -5.68 -6.04
C TRP A 38 -2.99 -7.07 -6.64
N THR A 39 -2.02 -7.95 -6.40
CA THR A 39 -2.09 -9.34 -6.85
C THR A 39 -3.14 -10.11 -6.05
N LEU A 40 -3.16 -9.91 -4.73
CA LEU A 40 -4.09 -10.58 -3.83
C LEU A 40 -5.55 -10.12 -4.01
N ALA A 41 -5.76 -8.82 -4.22
CA ALA A 41 -7.07 -8.21 -4.38
C ALA A 41 -7.56 -8.17 -5.84
N LYS A 42 -6.99 -8.99 -6.73
CA LYS A 42 -7.35 -9.01 -8.16
C LYS A 42 -8.84 -9.36 -8.34
N ASP A 43 -9.35 -10.27 -7.52
CA ASP A 43 -10.78 -10.64 -7.42
C ASP A 43 -11.69 -9.40 -7.25
N ARG A 44 -11.26 -8.40 -6.46
CA ARG A 44 -12.01 -7.16 -6.21
C ARG A 44 -12.11 -6.24 -7.43
N THR A 45 -11.31 -6.49 -8.46
CA THR A 45 -11.25 -5.67 -9.68
C THR A 45 -11.75 -6.38 -10.93
N LEU A 46 -12.11 -7.66 -10.83
CA LEU A 46 -12.65 -8.43 -11.96
C LEU A 46 -13.95 -7.81 -12.47
N GLY A 47 -14.07 -7.66 -13.80
CA GLY A 47 -15.25 -7.11 -14.46
C GLY A 47 -15.51 -5.63 -14.24
N LYS A 48 -14.65 -4.90 -13.52
CA LYS A 48 -14.80 -3.45 -13.31
C LYS A 48 -14.22 -2.66 -14.48
N SER A 49 -14.84 -1.52 -14.78
CA SER A 49 -14.30 -0.59 -15.78
C SER A 49 -12.98 0.03 -15.30
N PRO A 50 -12.12 0.51 -16.22
CA PRO A 50 -10.86 1.16 -15.85
C PRO A 50 -11.03 2.34 -14.88
N ASP A 51 -12.09 3.13 -15.03
CA ASP A 51 -12.36 4.26 -14.13
C ASP A 51 -12.76 3.80 -12.72
N LEU A 52 -13.56 2.75 -12.61
CA LEU A 52 -13.92 2.16 -11.30
C LEU A 52 -12.69 1.58 -10.60
N ILE A 53 -11.81 0.91 -11.35
CA ILE A 53 -10.54 0.40 -10.81
C ILE A 53 -9.64 1.57 -10.36
N ARG A 54 -9.55 2.65 -11.13
CA ARG A 54 -8.78 3.85 -10.76
C ARG A 54 -9.31 4.47 -9.46
N ARG A 55 -10.61 4.73 -9.37
CA ARG A 55 -11.24 5.28 -8.15
C ARG A 55 -11.07 4.34 -6.95
N TRP A 56 -11.08 3.03 -7.17
CA TRP A 56 -10.85 2.04 -6.11
C TRP A 56 -9.38 1.99 -5.65
N LYS A 57 -8.42 2.16 -6.56
CA LYS A 57 -6.98 2.16 -6.25
C LYS A 57 -6.52 3.46 -5.57
N ASN A 58 -7.07 4.60 -5.96
CA ASN A 58 -6.57 5.91 -5.52
C ASN A 58 -6.57 6.10 -3.99
N PRO A 59 -7.65 5.81 -3.24
CA PRO A 59 -7.66 5.89 -1.79
C PRO A 59 -6.56 5.04 -1.14
N ARG A 60 -6.36 3.82 -1.61
CA ARG A 60 -5.36 2.89 -1.06
C ARG A 60 -3.93 3.34 -1.35
N LYS A 61 -3.68 3.88 -2.55
CA LYS A 61 -2.40 4.51 -2.88
C LYS A 61 -2.10 5.66 -1.94
N LYS A 62 -3.11 6.50 -1.71
CA LYS A 62 -2.98 7.69 -0.89
C LYS A 62 -2.79 7.34 0.59
N ALA A 63 -3.53 6.38 1.12
CA ALA A 63 -3.33 5.86 2.47
C ALA A 63 -1.90 5.35 2.72
N ILE A 64 -1.33 4.57 1.78
CA ILE A 64 0.06 4.10 1.89
C ILE A 64 1.06 5.25 1.79
N GLN A 65 0.83 6.22 0.90
CA GLN A 65 1.69 7.41 0.79
C GLN A 65 1.68 8.24 2.07
N ASN A 66 0.51 8.46 2.66
CA ASN A 66 0.35 9.19 3.91
C ASN A 66 1.06 8.45 5.06
N LEU A 67 0.89 7.12 5.14
CA LEU A 67 1.57 6.32 6.15
C LEU A 67 3.09 6.46 6.04
N VAL A 68 3.64 6.27 4.84
CA VAL A 68 5.08 6.45 4.56
C VAL A 68 5.55 7.87 4.88
N GLN A 69 4.72 8.88 4.63
CA GLN A 69 5.06 10.27 4.94
C GLN A 69 5.22 10.52 6.44
N VAL A 70 4.37 9.89 7.28
CA VAL A 70 4.39 10.11 8.73
C VAL A 70 5.44 9.26 9.42
N ILE A 71 5.48 7.96 9.14
CA ILE A 71 6.29 7.00 9.90
C ILE A 71 7.53 6.51 9.14
N GLY A 72 7.73 6.98 7.90
CA GLY A 72 8.80 6.55 7.01
C GLY A 72 8.49 5.27 6.22
N ASP A 73 9.27 4.99 5.18
CA ASP A 73 9.18 3.74 4.40
C ASP A 73 9.92 2.60 5.08
N LYS A 74 9.41 2.22 6.26
CA LYS A 74 9.96 1.14 7.08
C LYS A 74 9.54 -0.22 6.55
N SER A 75 10.23 -1.26 7.00
CA SER A 75 9.69 -2.62 6.88
C SER A 75 8.57 -2.85 7.89
N ILE A 76 7.62 -3.72 7.56
CA ILE A 76 6.42 -3.95 8.39
C ILE A 76 6.78 -4.47 9.79
N ASP A 77 7.84 -5.28 9.91
CA ASP A 77 8.40 -5.78 11.16
C ASP A 77 9.09 -4.68 12.00
N GLN A 78 9.38 -3.52 11.41
CA GLN A 78 9.96 -2.35 12.09
C GLN A 78 8.90 -1.31 12.50
N ILE A 79 7.62 -1.53 12.19
CA ILE A 79 6.54 -0.66 12.67
C ILE A 79 6.38 -0.90 14.17
N THR A 80 6.58 0.15 14.97
CA THR A 80 6.49 0.05 16.43
C THR A 80 5.20 0.66 16.96
N GLY A 81 4.95 0.46 18.26
CA GLY A 81 3.82 1.09 18.95
C GLY A 81 3.87 2.62 18.95
N ASP A 82 5.06 3.22 18.83
CA ASP A 82 5.26 4.67 18.85
C ASP A 82 4.89 5.32 17.50
N ASP A 83 4.93 4.56 16.42
CA ASP A 83 4.54 5.03 15.07
C ASP A 83 3.03 5.33 14.97
N MET A 84 2.20 4.62 15.76
CA MET A 84 0.75 4.72 15.67
C MET A 84 0.17 6.00 16.31
N PRO A 85 0.66 6.48 17.48
CA PRO A 85 0.38 7.81 17.99
C PRO A 85 0.71 8.93 16.99
N ASP A 86 1.88 8.88 16.36
CA ASP A 86 2.31 9.89 15.38
C ASP A 86 1.35 9.93 14.18
N PHE A 87 1.04 8.75 13.63
CA PHE A 87 0.06 8.64 12.54
C PHE A 87 -1.33 9.14 12.92
N ARG A 88 -1.79 8.83 14.14
CA ARG A 88 -3.09 9.28 14.64
C ARG A 88 -3.16 10.78 14.86
N ASN A 89 -2.10 11.39 15.40
CA ASN A 89 -2.05 12.84 15.63
C ASN A 89 -2.05 13.59 14.30
N TRP A 90 -1.19 13.18 13.36
CA TRP A 90 -1.18 13.72 12.00
C TRP A 90 -2.55 13.59 11.32
N TRP A 91 -3.24 12.47 11.54
CA TRP A 91 -4.58 12.25 10.99
C TRP A 91 -5.61 13.24 11.53
N ILE A 92 -5.57 13.54 12.83
CA ILE A 92 -6.47 14.51 13.47
C ILE A 92 -6.20 15.92 12.96
N GLU A 93 -4.93 16.33 12.88
CA GLU A 93 -4.55 17.64 12.31
C GLU A 93 -5.02 17.79 10.86
N CYS A 94 -4.93 16.73 10.06
CA CYS A 94 -5.44 16.73 8.70
C CYS A 94 -6.96 16.88 8.61
N LEU A 95 -7.73 16.42 9.61
CA LEU A 95 -9.18 16.63 9.69
C LEU A 95 -9.50 18.09 10.03
N GLU A 96 -8.78 18.66 11.00
CA GLU A 96 -8.97 20.04 11.44
C GLU A 96 -8.65 21.06 10.33
N VAL A 97 -7.56 20.85 9.59
CA VAL A 97 -7.14 21.77 8.51
C VAL A 97 -8.06 21.71 7.29
N LYS A 98 -8.70 20.56 7.01
CA LYS A 98 -9.46 20.36 5.76
C LYS A 98 -10.96 20.61 5.89
N ASP A 99 -11.47 20.92 7.09
CA ASP A 99 -12.91 21.10 7.34
C ASP A 99 -13.74 19.91 6.79
N LEU A 100 -13.13 18.73 6.77
CA LEU A 100 -13.70 17.52 6.17
C LEU A 100 -14.45 16.75 7.24
N THR A 101 -15.71 16.40 6.95
CA THR A 101 -16.48 15.51 7.83
C THR A 101 -15.81 14.12 7.91
N PRO A 102 -15.82 13.44 9.07
CA PRO A 102 -15.15 12.14 9.26
C PRO A 102 -15.51 11.08 8.20
N ASN A 103 -16.70 11.18 7.60
CA ASN A 103 -17.22 10.24 6.61
C ASN A 103 -16.57 10.38 5.21
N SER A 104 -16.01 11.55 4.89
CA SER A 104 -15.38 11.84 3.58
C SER A 104 -13.96 11.26 3.46
N PHE A 105 -13.38 10.83 4.57
CA PHE A 105 -11.94 10.60 4.70
C PHE A 105 -11.50 9.14 4.45
N ASN A 106 -12.44 8.20 4.24
CA ASN A 106 -12.16 6.86 3.67
C ASN A 106 -11.50 6.92 2.27
N ALA A 107 -11.35 8.12 1.70
CA ALA A 107 -10.74 8.42 0.41
C ALA A 107 -9.40 9.19 0.49
N VAL A 108 -8.89 9.50 1.70
CA VAL A 108 -7.62 10.22 1.89
C VAL A 108 -6.46 9.28 2.15
#